data_AF-A0A6I2U1E0-F1
#
_entry.id   AF-A0A6I2U1E0-F1
#
_cell.length_a   1.000
_cell.length_b   1.000
_cell.length_c   1.000
_cell.angle_alpha   90.00
_cell.angle_beta   90.00
_cell.angle_gamma   90.00
#
_symmetry.space_group_name_H-M   'P 1'
#
loop_
_entity.id
_entity.type
_entity.pdbx_description
1 polymer ?
#
loop_
_entity_poly.entity_id
_entity_poly.type
_entity_poly.pdbx_seq_one_letter_code
_entity_poly.pdbx_strand_id
1 'polypeptide(L)'
;MNKESKSKFNLWLSEHPESFHPSDEARMFDFVNSLYETEGSVCIDEIFSGFTKSHPAYSKEEAMRLSDKWEDQITLIMRFLDWKKQIKK
;
A
#
# COMPACT_ATOMS: atom_id res chain seq x y z
N MET A 1 7.54 8.69 2.43
CA MET A 1 8.16 7.58 1.68
C MET A 1 9.52 7.96 1.08
N ASN A 2 10.48 7.04 1.01
CA ASN A 2 11.71 7.22 0.23
C ASN A 2 11.48 6.94 -1.27
N LYS A 3 12.51 7.10 -2.12
CA LYS A 3 12.41 6.91 -3.58
C LYS A 3 12.01 5.49 -3.97
N GLU A 4 12.50 4.48 -3.26
CA GLU A 4 12.22 3.08 -3.54
C GLU A 4 10.78 2.72 -3.19
N SER A 5 10.34 3.02 -1.96
CA SER A 5 8.98 2.73 -1.52
C SER A 5 7.96 3.47 -2.40
N LYS A 6 8.27 4.71 -2.82
CA LYS A 6 7.42 5.46 -3.76
C LYS A 6 7.34 4.80 -5.13
N SER A 7 8.42 4.18 -5.62
CA SER A 7 8.40 3.43 -6.88
C SER A 7 7.50 2.20 -6.79
N LYS A 8 7.62 1.43 -5.70
CA LYS A 8 6.81 0.23 -5.45
C LYS A 8 5.35 0.57 -5.23
N PHE A 9 5.06 1.65 -4.52
CA PHE A 9 3.73 2.22 -4.35
C PHE A 9 3.07 2.53 -5.69
N ASN A 10 3.75 3.28 -6.55
CA ASN A 10 3.22 3.64 -7.87
C ASN A 10 2.98 2.41 -8.74
N LEU A 11 3.86 1.41 -8.69
CA LEU A 11 3.72 0.16 -9.45
C LEU A 11 2.52 -0.67 -8.96
N TRP A 12 2.33 -0.80 -7.66
CA TRP A 12 1.17 -1.51 -7.12
C TRP A 12 -0.14 -0.82 -7.52
N LEU A 13 -0.20 0.50 -7.39
CA LEU A 13 -1.38 1.29 -7.75
C LEU A 13 -1.63 1.42 -9.25
N SER A 14 -0.66 1.19 -10.13
CA SER A 14 -0.89 1.26 -11.59
C SER A 14 -1.54 0.01 -12.17
N GLU A 15 -1.60 -1.07 -11.39
CA GLU A 15 -2.03 -2.40 -11.83
C GLU A 15 -3.45 -2.70 -11.32
N HIS A 16 -3.64 -3.79 -10.56
CA HIS A 16 -4.92 -4.16 -9.97
C HIS A 16 -4.79 -4.22 -8.45
N PRO A 17 -4.74 -3.07 -7.74
CA PRO A 17 -4.48 -3.05 -6.31
C PRO A 17 -5.53 -3.81 -5.50
N GLU A 18 -6.76 -3.94 -6.01
CA GLU A 18 -7.89 -4.65 -5.39
C GLU A 18 -7.90 -6.16 -5.61
N SER A 19 -7.07 -6.66 -6.52
CA SER A 19 -7.02 -8.06 -6.92
C SER A 19 -6.31 -8.93 -5.88
N PHE A 20 -6.80 -10.15 -5.69
CA PHE A 20 -6.17 -11.21 -4.89
C PHE A 20 -5.37 -12.18 -5.77
N HIS A 21 -5.06 -11.81 -7.02
CA HIS A 21 -4.15 -12.59 -7.85
C HIS A 21 -2.74 -12.53 -7.24
N PRO A 22 -1.99 -13.65 -7.16
CA PRO A 22 -0.71 -13.69 -6.45
C PRO A 22 0.30 -12.62 -6.87
N SER A 23 0.33 -12.25 -8.16
CA SER A 23 1.22 -11.21 -8.67
C SER A 23 0.83 -9.79 -8.22
N ASP A 24 -0.46 -9.53 -8.03
CA ASP A 24 -0.96 -8.25 -7.52
C ASP A 24 -0.67 -8.11 -6.02
N GLU A 25 -0.96 -9.18 -5.26
CA GLU A 25 -0.64 -9.24 -3.83
C GLU A 25 0.86 -9.10 -3.59
N ALA A 26 1.70 -9.75 -4.40
CA ALA A 26 3.15 -9.65 -4.28
C ALA A 26 3.64 -8.20 -4.41
N ARG A 27 3.04 -7.38 -5.29
CA ARG A 27 3.37 -5.96 -5.42
C ARG A 27 2.98 -5.17 -4.17
N MET A 28 1.80 -5.44 -3.59
CA MET A 28 1.37 -4.81 -2.35
C MET A 28 2.34 -5.15 -1.21
N PHE A 29 2.66 -6.43 -1.03
CA PHE A 29 3.58 -6.85 0.02
C PHE A 29 5.01 -6.32 -0.19
N ASP A 30 5.50 -6.26 -1.43
CA ASP A 30 6.80 -5.66 -1.73
C ASP A 30 6.85 -4.16 -1.36
N PHE A 31 5.77 -3.42 -1.65
CA PHE A 31 5.62 -2.04 -1.20
C PHE A 31 5.62 -1.92 0.32
N VAL A 32 4.79 -2.70 1.03
CA VAL A 32 4.68 -2.60 2.50
C VAL A 32 5.98 -3.04 3.19
N ASN A 33 6.67 -4.05 2.69
CA ASN A 33 7.99 -4.44 3.21
C ASN A 33 9.01 -3.30 3.04
N SER A 34 9.01 -2.63 1.88
CA SER A 34 9.89 -1.47 1.67
C SER A 34 9.56 -0.32 2.61
N LEU A 35 8.28 -0.04 2.88
CA LEU A 35 7.90 0.92 3.91
C LEU A 35 8.47 0.52 5.27
N TYR A 36 8.25 -0.72 5.68
CA TYR A 36 8.67 -1.23 6.99
C TYR A 36 10.19 -1.17 7.18
N GLU A 37 10.97 -1.64 6.20
CA GLU A 37 12.44 -1.64 6.26
C GLU A 37 13.04 -0.24 6.32
N THR A 38 12.32 0.76 5.82
CA THR A 38 12.79 2.14 5.71
C THR A 38 12.18 3.06 6.77
N GLU A 39 11.44 2.48 7.73
CA GLU A 39 10.66 3.21 8.75
C GLU A 39 9.74 4.27 8.10
N GLY A 40 9.26 3.96 6.91
CA GLY A 40 8.38 4.79 6.11
C GLY A 40 6.92 4.65 6.53
N SER A 41 6.13 5.63 6.11
CA SER A 41 4.68 5.63 6.23
C SER A 41 4.03 6.05 4.92
N VAL A 42 2.74 5.75 4.81
CA VAL A 42 1.84 6.24 3.78
C VAL A 42 0.54 6.65 4.47
N CYS A 43 -0.06 7.77 4.05
CA CYS A 43 -1.37 8.19 4.54
C CYS A 43 -2.46 8.07 3.47
N ILE A 44 -3.72 8.11 3.91
CA ILE A 44 -4.90 8.04 3.05
C ILE A 44 -4.86 9.04 1.89
N ASP A 45 -4.37 10.27 2.10
CA ASP A 45 -4.28 11.30 1.05
C ASP A 45 -3.31 10.89 -0.07
N GLU A 46 -2.20 10.22 0.28
CA GLU A 46 -1.24 9.71 -0.71
C GLU A 46 -1.86 8.57 -1.53
N ILE A 47 -2.59 7.66 -0.86
CA ILE A 47 -3.30 6.55 -1.50
C ILE A 47 -4.39 7.07 -2.44
N PHE A 48 -5.19 8.03 -1.98
CA PHE A 48 -6.25 8.65 -2.77
C PHE A 48 -5.71 9.39 -4.00
N SER A 49 -4.64 10.17 -3.82
CA SER A 49 -3.94 10.83 -4.93
C SER A 49 -3.40 9.80 -5.95
N GLY A 50 -2.89 8.67 -5.46
CA GLY A 50 -2.47 7.56 -6.31
C GLY A 50 -3.62 6.92 -7.09
N PHE A 51 -4.74 6.60 -6.45
CA PHE A 51 -5.93 6.03 -7.11
C PHE A 51 -6.49 6.97 -8.18
N THR A 52 -6.70 8.24 -7.85
CA THR A 52 -7.25 9.23 -8.80
C THR A 52 -6.33 9.47 -10.00
N LYS A 53 -5.02 9.21 -9.86
CA LYS A 53 -4.05 9.29 -10.95
C LYS A 53 -4.00 8.03 -11.81
N SER A 54 -3.95 6.84 -11.18
CA SER A 54 -3.79 5.57 -11.89
C SER A 54 -5.10 5.01 -12.45
N HIS A 55 -6.22 5.33 -11.80
CA HIS A 55 -7.55 4.85 -12.14
C HIS A 55 -8.52 6.03 -12.31
N PRO A 56 -8.36 6.84 -13.37
CA PRO A 56 -9.18 8.04 -13.58
C PRO A 56 -10.67 7.74 -13.82
N ALA A 57 -11.02 6.47 -14.07
CA ALA A 57 -12.40 6.02 -14.20
C ALA A 57 -13.12 5.84 -12.86
N TYR A 58 -12.40 5.77 -11.75
CA TYR A 58 -13.01 5.62 -10.42
C TYR A 58 -13.73 6.89 -10.01
N SER A 59 -14.88 6.71 -9.37
CA SER A 59 -15.54 7.82 -8.68
C SER A 59 -14.69 8.28 -7.49
N LYS A 60 -14.90 9.52 -7.03
CA LYS A 60 -14.19 10.03 -5.84
C LYS A 60 -14.55 9.21 -4.59
N GLU A 61 -15.81 8.80 -4.49
CA GLU A 61 -16.34 7.99 -3.41
C GLU A 61 -15.68 6.61 -3.39
N GLU A 62 -15.54 5.98 -4.56
CA GLU A 62 -14.85 4.69 -4.70
C GLU A 62 -13.36 4.79 -4.37
N ALA A 63 -12.67 5.79 -4.92
CA ALA A 63 -11.26 6.04 -4.63
C ALA A 63 -11.03 6.29 -3.13
N MET A 64 -11.90 7.06 -2.47
CA MET A 64 -11.82 7.31 -1.03
C MET A 64 -12.03 6.03 -0.21
N ARG A 65 -13.08 5.25 -0.54
CA ARG A 65 -13.36 3.97 0.14
C ARG A 65 -12.20 2.98 0.00
N LEU A 66 -11.58 2.92 -1.18
CA LEU A 66 -10.41 2.07 -1.41
C LEU A 66 -9.19 2.58 -0.66
N SER A 67 -9.01 3.89 -0.56
CA SER A 67 -7.88 4.50 0.16
C SER A 67 -7.96 4.20 1.66
N ASP A 68 -9.14 4.37 2.25
CA ASP A 68 -9.42 4.03 3.65
C ASP A 68 -9.14 2.54 3.94
N LYS A 69 -9.70 1.65 3.11
CA LYS A 69 -9.43 0.20 3.19
C LYS A 69 -7.93 -0.10 3.16
N TRP A 70 -7.18 0.51 2.25
CA TRP A 70 -5.76 0.17 2.07
C TRP A 70 -4.86 0.77 3.14
N GLU A 71 -5.16 1.96 3.66
CA GLU A 71 -4.44 2.51 4.82
C GLU A 71 -4.54 1.56 6.03
N ASP A 72 -5.75 1.05 6.31
CA ASP A 72 -5.98 0.07 7.36
C ASP A 72 -5.22 -1.23 7.14
N GLN A 73 -5.26 -1.79 5.92
CA GLN A 73 -4.55 -3.03 5.59
C GLN A 73 -3.04 -2.88 5.71
N ILE A 74 -2.48 -1.78 5.20
CA ILE A 74 -1.04 -1.50 5.28
C ILE A 74 -0.63 -1.36 6.76
N THR A 75 -1.42 -0.62 7.55
CA THR A 75 -1.20 -0.49 8.99
C THR A 75 -1.20 -1.84 9.71
N LEU A 76 -2.15 -2.72 9.37
CA LEU A 76 -2.24 -4.06 9.95
C LEU A 76 -1.01 -4.91 9.62
N ILE A 77 -0.54 -4.86 8.37
CA ILE A 77 0.64 -5.60 7.92
C ILE A 77 1.90 -5.08 8.62
N MET A 78 2.08 -3.76 8.74
CA MET A 78 3.21 -3.19 9.48
C MET A 78 3.24 -3.66 10.94
N ARG A 79 2.08 -3.63 11.63
CA ARG A 79 1.95 -4.15 13.00
C ARG A 79 2.30 -5.64 13.10
N PHE A 80 1.91 -6.44 12.10
CA PHE A 80 2.27 -7.85 12.02
C PHE A 80 3.79 -8.04 11.86
N LEU A 81 4.44 -7.24 11.01
CA LEU A 81 5.89 -7.28 10.81
C LEU A 81 6.66 -6.88 12.08
N ASP A 82 6.16 -5.90 12.83
CA ASP A 82 6.67 -5.53 14.14
C ASP A 82 6.58 -6.69 15.13
N TRP A 83 5.40 -7.29 15.27
CA TRP A 83 5.20 -8.46 16.13
C TRP A 83 6.13 -9.62 15.74
N LYS A 84 6.24 -9.91 14.44
CA LYS A 84 7.13 -10.96 13.91
C LYS A 84 8.61 -10.69 14.25
N LYS A 85 9.03 -9.43 14.30
CA LYS A 85 10.39 -9.03 14.70
C LYS A 85 10.61 -9.20 16.21
N GLN A 86 9.58 -8.95 17.02
CA GLN A 86 9.66 -9.11 18.49
C GLN A 86 9.78 -10.57 18.91
N ILE A 87 9.02 -11.48 18.31
CA ILE A 87 9.06 -12.92 18.65
C ILE A 87 10.30 -13.66 18.16
N LYS A 88 11.09 -13.04 17.28
CA LYS A 88 12.35 -13.58 16.75
C LYS A 88 13.58 -13.16 17.57
N LYS A 89 13.41 -12.29 18.56
CA LYS A 89 14.43 -11.96 19.57
C LYS A 89 14.37 -12.96 20.71
#